data_AF-H0DZU5-F1
#
_entry.id   AF-H0DZU5-F1
#
_cell.length_a   1.000
_cell.length_b   1.000
_cell.length_c   1.000
_cell.angle_alpha   90.00
_cell.angle_beta   90.00
_cell.angle_gamma   90.00
#
_symmetry.space_group_name_H-M   'P 1'
#
loop_
_entity.id
_entity.type
_entity.pdbx_description
1 polymer ?
#
loop_
_entity_poly.entity_id
_entity_poly.type
_entity_poly.pdbx_seq_one_letter_code
_entity_poly.pdbx_strand_id
1 'polypeptide(L)'
;MNDTRATAPADPDAFAALVERITNEVLVDAWLALYREDAVVESIIDGARELHEGAAEIRRMVIANARIWRERGLRVRKRVECADASTIVLSWRGGFDGDERQFGTEIWGFQDGRVARQQTYGYLDVRPATSTLARLRILLFAPRTAVVALKHARRSHA
;
A
#
# COMPACT_ATOMS: atom_id res chain seq x y z
N MET A 1 29.06 -20.07 10.38
CA MET A 1 27.71 -19.55 10.67
C MET A 1 27.59 -18.28 9.84
N ASN A 2 27.03 -18.38 8.63
CA ASN A 2 26.92 -17.22 7.74
C ASN A 2 25.83 -16.30 8.29
N ASP A 3 26.22 -15.06 8.52
CA ASP A 3 25.39 -13.97 9.02
C ASP A 3 24.42 -13.59 7.88
N THR A 4 23.25 -14.22 7.87
CA THR A 4 22.12 -13.97 6.97
C THR A 4 21.59 -12.55 7.20
N ARG A 5 22.26 -11.54 6.65
CA ARG A 5 21.97 -10.13 6.95
C ARG A 5 20.70 -9.68 6.24
N ALA A 6 19.78 -9.10 7.01
CA ALA A 6 18.69 -8.28 6.49
C ALA A 6 19.29 -7.16 5.65
N THR A 7 19.17 -7.29 4.33
CA THR A 7 19.81 -6.37 3.38
C THR A 7 18.78 -5.96 2.34
N ALA A 8 18.30 -4.73 2.46
CA ALA A 8 17.50 -4.05 1.45
C ALA A 8 18.34 -3.77 0.19
N PRO A 9 17.69 -3.54 -0.96
CA PRO A 9 18.37 -3.04 -2.16
C PRO A 9 19.21 -1.80 -1.86
N ALA A 10 20.41 -1.74 -2.43
CA ALA A 10 21.34 -0.62 -2.23
C ALA A 10 20.80 0.72 -2.78
N ASP A 11 19.89 0.66 -3.76
CA ASP A 11 19.24 1.81 -4.36
C ASP A 11 17.72 1.73 -4.12
N PRO A 12 17.21 2.42 -3.10
CA PRO A 12 15.78 2.47 -2.79
C PRO A 12 14.93 3.09 -3.90
N ASP A 13 15.46 4.07 -4.64
CA ASP A 13 14.73 4.74 -5.71
C ASP A 13 14.58 3.82 -6.91
N ALA A 14 15.62 3.06 -7.26
CA ALA A 14 15.53 2.00 -8.27
C ALA A 14 14.53 0.91 -7.87
N PHE A 15 14.47 0.54 -6.59
CA PHE A 15 13.45 -0.39 -6.08
C PHE A 15 12.04 0.20 -6.22
N ALA A 16 11.82 1.47 -5.83
CA ALA A 16 10.53 2.14 -5.97
C ALA A 16 10.07 2.19 -7.44
N ALA A 17 10.96 2.54 -8.37
CA ALA A 17 10.68 2.56 -9.80
C ALA A 17 10.36 1.17 -10.35
N LEU A 18 11.06 0.13 -9.90
CA LEU A 18 10.76 -1.27 -10.25
C LEU A 18 9.35 -1.67 -9.78
N VAL A 19 9.03 -1.42 -8.52
CA VAL A 19 7.72 -1.77 -7.95
C VAL A 19 6.60 -0.98 -8.65
N GLU A 20 6.81 0.31 -8.92
CA GLU A 20 5.86 1.12 -9.70
C GLU A 20 5.60 0.50 -11.07
N ARG A 21 6.66 0.13 -11.81
CA ARG A 21 6.54 -0.52 -13.10
C ARG A 21 5.78 -1.84 -13.01
N ILE A 22 6.12 -2.70 -12.04
CA ILE A 22 5.44 -3.97 -11.80
C ILE A 22 3.94 -3.76 -11.57
N THR A 23 3.57 -2.79 -10.74
CA THR A 23 2.17 -2.45 -10.46
C THR A 23 1.46 -1.94 -11.72
N ASN A 24 2.05 -0.97 -12.40
CA ASN A 24 1.45 -0.32 -13.57
C ASN A 24 1.32 -1.28 -14.76
N GLU A 25 2.35 -2.04 -15.08
CA GLU A 25 2.34 -2.97 -16.20
C GLU A 25 1.76 -4.34 -15.83
N VAL A 26 1.40 -4.54 -14.55
CA VAL A 26 0.83 -5.78 -14.01
C VAL A 26 1.72 -6.99 -14.35
N LEU A 27 3.00 -6.89 -14.01
CA LEU A 27 4.03 -7.89 -14.30
C LEU A 27 4.01 -8.99 -13.22
N VAL A 28 3.14 -9.99 -13.37
CA VAL A 28 2.90 -11.04 -12.36
C VAL A 28 4.18 -11.80 -11.96
N ASP A 29 4.98 -12.26 -12.92
CA ASP A 29 6.17 -13.03 -12.61
C ASP A 29 7.24 -12.18 -11.92
N ALA A 30 7.40 -10.93 -12.36
CA ALA A 30 8.30 -9.96 -11.72
C ALA A 30 7.83 -9.62 -10.29
N TRP A 31 6.53 -9.50 -10.06
CA TRP A 31 5.97 -9.29 -8.74
C TRP A 31 6.27 -10.45 -7.81
N LEU A 32 6.03 -11.70 -8.25
CA LEU A 32 6.30 -12.89 -7.45
C LEU A 32 7.80 -13.06 -7.16
N ALA A 33 8.67 -12.68 -8.09
CA ALA A 33 10.12 -12.76 -7.94
C ALA A 33 10.68 -11.83 -6.84
N LEU A 34 9.92 -10.82 -6.38
CA LEU A 34 10.35 -9.95 -5.27
C LEU A 34 10.41 -10.68 -3.93
N TYR A 35 9.54 -11.69 -3.74
CA TYR A 35 9.33 -12.30 -2.42
C TYR A 35 10.21 -13.51 -2.17
N ARG A 36 10.49 -13.75 -0.89
CA ARG A 36 10.95 -15.05 -0.41
C ARG A 36 9.82 -16.07 -0.45
N GLU A 37 10.18 -17.35 -0.37
CA GLU A 37 9.22 -18.45 -0.34
C GLU A 37 8.35 -18.45 0.93
N ASP A 38 8.92 -17.98 2.03
CA ASP A 38 8.31 -17.86 3.37
C ASP A 38 7.81 -16.44 3.69
N ALA A 39 7.69 -15.58 2.67
CA ALA A 39 7.32 -14.19 2.89
C ALA A 39 5.90 -14.02 3.44
N VAL A 40 5.68 -12.92 4.16
CA VAL A 40 4.36 -12.52 4.69
C VAL A 40 3.92 -11.22 4.06
N VAL A 41 2.73 -11.19 3.47
CA VAL A 41 2.12 -9.98 2.90
C VAL A 41 0.86 -9.65 3.66
N GLU A 42 0.80 -8.44 4.20
CA GLU A 42 -0.37 -7.90 4.90
C GLU A 42 -0.84 -6.62 4.21
N SER A 43 -2.14 -6.50 4.01
CA SER A 43 -2.74 -5.27 3.49
C SER A 43 -3.94 -4.86 4.32
N ILE A 44 -4.04 -3.56 4.58
CA ILE A 44 -5.20 -2.91 5.17
C ILE A 44 -5.69 -1.86 4.18
N ILE A 45 -6.77 -2.16 3.47
CA ILE A 45 -7.36 -1.28 2.45
C ILE A 45 -8.73 -0.83 2.93
N ASP A 46 -8.90 0.48 3.18
CA ASP A 46 -10.13 1.07 3.72
C ASP A 46 -10.67 0.35 4.99
N GLY A 47 -9.76 -0.20 5.80
CA GLY A 47 -10.08 -0.92 7.04
C GLY A 47 -10.35 -2.42 6.88
N ALA A 48 -10.40 -2.94 5.65
CA ALA A 48 -10.40 -4.38 5.39
C ALA A 48 -8.97 -4.92 5.46
N ARG A 49 -8.73 -5.90 6.35
CA ARG A 49 -7.42 -6.53 6.56
C ARG A 49 -7.35 -7.87 5.84
N GLU A 50 -6.28 -8.05 5.08
CA GLU A 50 -5.90 -9.32 4.45
C GLU A 50 -4.47 -9.69 4.87
N LEU A 51 -4.22 -10.99 5.02
CA LEU A 51 -2.93 -11.57 5.38
C LEU A 51 -2.69 -12.81 4.51
N HIS A 52 -1.50 -12.89 3.92
CA HIS A 52 -1.07 -14.00 3.07
C HIS A 52 0.32 -14.47 3.48
N GLU A 53 0.47 -15.75 3.77
CA GLU A 53 1.70 -16.32 4.31
C GLU A 53 2.27 -17.39 3.37
N GLY A 54 3.48 -17.14 2.86
CA GLY A 54 4.19 -18.02 1.95
C GLY A 54 3.80 -17.87 0.48
N ALA A 55 4.66 -18.40 -0.39
CA ALA A 55 4.60 -18.22 -1.84
C ALA A 55 3.27 -18.65 -2.48
N ALA A 56 2.63 -19.71 -1.95
CA ALA A 56 1.37 -20.20 -2.51
C ALA A 56 0.22 -19.22 -2.31
N GLU A 57 0.14 -18.59 -1.13
CA GLU A 57 -0.91 -17.62 -0.82
C GLU A 57 -0.65 -16.30 -1.53
N ILE A 58 0.60 -15.82 -1.50
CA ILE A 58 1.03 -14.63 -2.22
C ILE A 58 0.74 -14.78 -3.71
N ARG A 59 1.00 -15.95 -4.30
CA ARG A 59 0.65 -16.22 -5.71
C ARG A 59 -0.85 -16.07 -5.98
N ARG A 60 -1.72 -16.61 -5.12
CA ARG A 60 -3.17 -16.47 -5.29
C ARG A 60 -3.59 -15.00 -5.21
N MET A 61 -3.06 -14.26 -4.23
CA MET A 61 -3.31 -12.83 -4.07
C MET A 61 -2.82 -12.03 -5.30
N VAL A 62 -1.59 -12.25 -5.76
CA VAL A 62 -1.02 -11.56 -6.94
C VAL A 62 -1.88 -11.81 -8.17
N ILE A 63 -2.31 -13.04 -8.42
CA ILE A 63 -3.14 -13.37 -9.59
C ILE A 63 -4.51 -12.68 -9.51
N ALA A 64 -5.15 -12.70 -8.35
CA ALA A 64 -6.44 -12.04 -8.13
C ALA A 64 -6.34 -10.53 -8.33
N ASN A 65 -5.34 -9.89 -7.72
CA ASN A 65 -5.09 -8.46 -7.85
C ASN A 65 -4.73 -8.09 -9.29
N ALA A 66 -3.86 -8.86 -9.94
CA ALA A 66 -3.48 -8.63 -11.34
C ALA A 66 -4.68 -8.61 -12.29
N ARG A 67 -5.67 -9.49 -12.05
CA ARG A 67 -6.92 -9.49 -12.81
C ARG A 67 -7.67 -8.17 -12.62
N ILE A 68 -7.93 -7.78 -11.38
CA ILE A 68 -8.65 -6.53 -11.05
C ILE A 68 -7.90 -5.32 -11.62
N TRP A 69 -6.59 -5.26 -11.46
CA TRP A 69 -5.77 -4.14 -11.89
C TRP A 69 -5.74 -3.96 -13.40
N ARG A 70 -5.73 -5.06 -14.17
CA ARG A 70 -5.87 -5.01 -15.63
C ARG A 70 -7.28 -4.59 -16.04
N GLU A 71 -8.30 -5.20 -15.44
CA GLU A 71 -9.70 -4.93 -15.77
C GLU A 71 -10.11 -3.48 -15.47
N ARG A 72 -9.53 -2.88 -14.41
CA ARG A 72 -9.84 -1.52 -13.93
C ARG A 72 -8.75 -0.49 -14.24
N GLY A 73 -7.72 -0.88 -14.98
CA GLY A 73 -6.63 0.01 -15.40
C GLY A 73 -5.94 0.74 -14.24
N LEU A 74 -5.45 0.01 -13.22
CA LEU A 74 -4.71 0.63 -12.11
C LEU A 74 -3.46 1.36 -12.62
N ARG A 75 -3.30 2.61 -12.20
CA ARG A 75 -2.06 3.37 -12.37
C ARG A 75 -1.68 4.02 -11.05
N VAL A 76 -0.40 3.94 -10.69
CA VAL A 76 0.16 4.56 -9.48
C VAL A 76 1.48 5.25 -9.79
N ARG A 77 1.80 6.21 -8.94
CA ARG A 77 3.13 6.81 -8.79
C ARG A 77 3.64 6.47 -7.40
N LYS A 78 4.87 6.00 -7.28
CA LYS A 78 5.50 5.61 -6.02
C LYS A 78 6.66 6.54 -5.70
N ARG A 79 6.88 6.75 -4.41
CA ARG A 79 7.98 7.59 -3.90
C ARG A 79 8.59 6.93 -2.67
N VAL A 80 9.91 6.95 -2.56
CA VAL A 80 10.60 6.58 -1.32
C VAL A 80 10.36 7.64 -0.26
N GLU A 81 9.83 7.23 0.90
CA GLU A 81 9.64 8.09 2.07
C GLU A 81 10.82 7.97 3.03
N CYS A 82 11.28 6.73 3.28
CA CYS A 82 12.51 6.45 4.01
C CYS A 82 13.03 5.04 3.68
N ALA A 83 14.30 4.81 3.99
CA ALA A 83 14.93 3.50 3.87
C ALA A 83 16.02 3.33 4.93
N ASP A 84 16.22 2.08 5.36
CA ASP A 84 17.35 1.66 6.18
C ASP A 84 17.98 0.38 5.61
N ALA A 85 18.89 -0.24 6.36
CA ALA A 85 19.61 -1.44 5.91
C ALA A 85 18.69 -2.63 5.56
N SER A 86 17.47 -2.67 6.07
CA SER A 86 16.56 -3.82 6.00
C SER A 86 15.14 -3.46 5.56
N THR A 87 14.81 -2.17 5.47
CA THR A 87 13.46 -1.68 5.23
C THR A 87 13.45 -0.59 4.17
N ILE A 88 12.47 -0.63 3.26
CA ILE A 88 12.14 0.50 2.38
C ILE A 88 10.66 0.84 2.60
N VAL A 89 10.37 2.12 2.85
CA VAL A 89 9.01 2.63 2.95
C VAL A 89 8.70 3.47 1.72
N LEU A 90 7.63 3.10 1.02
CA LEU A 90 7.13 3.81 -0.14
C LEU A 90 5.79 4.46 0.18
N SER A 91 5.54 5.65 -0.33
CA SER A 91 4.17 6.13 -0.53
C SER A 91 3.76 5.88 -1.98
N TRP A 92 2.45 5.82 -2.21
CA TRP A 92 1.91 5.79 -3.55
C TRP A 92 0.64 6.61 -3.67
N ARG A 93 0.42 7.15 -4.87
CA ARG A 93 -0.81 7.85 -5.26
C ARG A 93 -1.24 7.41 -6.64
N GLY A 94 -2.54 7.28 -6.87
CA GLY A 94 -3.08 6.92 -8.17
C GLY A 94 -4.50 6.39 -8.06
N GLY A 95 -4.84 5.41 -8.88
CA GLY A 95 -6.13 4.75 -8.83
C GLY A 95 -6.53 4.05 -10.12
N PHE A 96 -7.75 3.53 -10.10
CA PHE A 96 -8.38 2.85 -11.23
C PHE A 96 -9.00 3.85 -12.20
N ASP A 97 -9.10 3.47 -13.47
CA ASP A 97 -9.80 4.21 -14.51
C ASP A 97 -9.38 5.69 -14.63
N GLY A 98 -8.11 5.98 -14.34
CA GLY A 98 -7.53 7.33 -14.39
C GLY A 98 -7.86 8.22 -13.17
N ASP A 99 -8.53 7.69 -12.14
CA ASP A 99 -8.73 8.41 -10.89
C ASP A 99 -7.41 8.51 -10.09
N GLU A 100 -7.18 9.63 -9.41
CA GLU A 100 -6.02 9.88 -8.56
C GLU A 100 -6.39 10.06 -7.07
N ARG A 101 -7.58 9.62 -6.69
CA ARG A 101 -8.10 9.67 -5.31
C ARG A 101 -7.61 8.55 -4.42
N GLN A 102 -6.81 7.61 -4.92
CA GLN A 102 -6.23 6.57 -4.07
C GLN A 102 -4.85 6.99 -3.58
N PHE A 103 -4.57 6.63 -2.34
CA PHE A 103 -3.30 6.91 -1.68
C PHE A 103 -2.99 5.80 -0.70
N GLY A 104 -1.70 5.54 -0.49
CA GLY A 104 -1.28 4.61 0.53
C GLY A 104 0.22 4.63 0.81
N THR A 105 0.60 3.75 1.73
CA THR A 105 1.98 3.51 2.14
C THR A 105 2.24 2.01 2.09
N GLU A 106 3.43 1.65 1.65
CA GLU A 106 3.93 0.27 1.63
C GLU A 106 5.24 0.22 2.42
N ILE A 107 5.36 -0.77 3.29
CA ILE A 107 6.54 -1.04 4.09
C ILE A 107 7.10 -2.38 3.63
N TRP A 108 8.32 -2.37 3.12
CA TRP A 108 8.99 -3.53 2.52
C TRP A 108 10.16 -3.93 3.41
N GLY A 109 10.05 -5.07 4.09
CA GLY A 109 11.10 -5.66 4.92
C GLY A 109 11.85 -6.75 4.16
N PHE A 110 13.18 -6.70 4.20
CA PHE A 110 14.05 -7.55 3.39
C PHE A 110 14.89 -8.52 4.22
N GLN A 111 15.10 -9.70 3.67
CA GLN A 111 16.05 -10.70 4.16
C GLN A 111 16.66 -11.44 2.97
N ASP A 112 17.99 -11.51 2.93
CA ASP A 112 18.74 -12.11 1.81
C ASP A 112 18.41 -11.48 0.44
N GLY A 113 18.25 -10.14 0.41
CA GLY A 113 17.97 -9.39 -0.81
C GLY A 113 16.57 -9.61 -1.39
N ARG A 114 15.69 -10.34 -0.69
CA ARG A 114 14.29 -10.57 -1.08
C ARG A 114 13.33 -10.08 -0.01
N VAL A 115 12.10 -9.79 -0.42
CA VAL A 115 11.05 -9.33 0.49
C VAL A 115 10.63 -10.48 1.40
N ALA A 116 10.84 -10.32 2.70
CA ALA A 116 10.40 -11.24 3.75
C ALA A 116 9.05 -10.81 4.35
N ARG A 117 8.81 -9.50 4.44
CA ARG A 117 7.53 -8.95 4.90
C ARG A 117 7.14 -7.76 4.05
N GLN A 118 5.89 -7.67 3.66
CA GLN A 118 5.31 -6.45 3.11
C GLN A 118 4.07 -6.08 3.91
N GLN A 119 3.94 -4.81 4.27
CA GLN A 119 2.72 -4.26 4.83
C GLN A 119 2.24 -3.10 3.97
N THR A 120 0.95 -3.11 3.61
CA THR A 120 0.35 -2.06 2.80
C THR A 120 -0.82 -1.42 3.55
N TYR A 121 -0.86 -0.10 3.58
CA TYR A 121 -2.01 0.68 4.02
C TYR A 121 -2.52 1.46 2.83
N GLY A 122 -3.79 1.30 2.47
CA GLY A 122 -4.38 1.95 1.31
C GLY A 122 -5.75 2.53 1.59
N TYR A 123 -6.05 3.62 0.89
CA TYR A 123 -7.33 4.31 0.92
C TYR A 123 -7.82 4.45 -0.52
N LEU A 124 -9.01 3.93 -0.84
CA LEU A 124 -9.50 3.89 -2.23
C LEU A 124 -10.25 5.15 -2.64
N ASP A 125 -10.66 6.00 -1.69
CA ASP A 125 -11.34 7.27 -1.96
C ASP A 125 -10.92 8.33 -0.94
N VAL A 126 -9.77 8.95 -1.18
CA VAL A 126 -9.26 10.09 -0.41
C VAL A 126 -9.82 11.38 -0.99
N ARG A 127 -10.55 12.11 -0.15
CA ARG A 127 -11.16 13.39 -0.50
C ARG A 127 -10.69 14.48 0.46
N PRO A 128 -10.68 15.75 0.02
CA PRO A 128 -10.46 16.87 0.93
C PRO A 128 -11.44 16.84 2.09
N ALA A 129 -11.01 17.27 3.28
CA ALA A 129 -11.86 17.35 4.48
C ALA A 129 -13.06 18.32 4.34
N THR A 130 -13.04 19.17 3.31
CA THR A 130 -14.15 20.06 2.93
C THR A 130 -15.27 19.32 2.16
N SER A 131 -15.03 18.10 1.70
CA SER A 131 -16.01 17.32 0.95
C SER A 131 -17.18 16.88 1.82
N THR A 132 -18.40 17.28 1.45
CA THR A 132 -19.64 16.86 2.11
C THR A 132 -19.80 15.33 2.12
N LEU A 133 -19.44 14.67 1.02
CA LEU A 133 -19.50 13.20 0.92
C LEU A 133 -18.53 12.51 1.87
N ALA A 134 -17.30 13.04 2.02
CA ALA A 134 -16.35 12.50 2.99
C ALA A 134 -16.86 12.66 4.43
N ARG A 135 -17.46 13.81 4.75
CA ARG A 135 -18.07 14.06 6.08
C ARG A 135 -19.23 13.11 6.36
N LEU A 136 -20.10 12.87 5.37
CA LEU A 136 -21.21 11.92 5.50
C LEU A 136 -20.69 10.49 5.73
N ARG A 137 -19.65 10.06 4.99
CA ARG A 137 -19.00 8.77 5.20
C ARG A 137 -18.45 8.63 6.62
N ILE A 138 -17.75 9.65 7.14
CA ILE A 138 -17.25 9.63 8.52
C ILE A 138 -18.39 9.56 9.53
N LEU A 139 -19.48 10.31 9.33
CA LEU A 139 -20.65 10.25 10.19
C LEU A 139 -21.28 8.85 10.24
N LEU A 140 -21.32 8.16 9.09
CA LEU A 140 -21.91 6.82 8.98
C LEU A 140 -21.06 5.75 9.68
N PHE A 141 -19.73 5.77 9.47
CA PHE A 141 -18.84 4.70 9.95
C PHE A 141 -18.15 5.01 11.29
N ALA A 142 -18.11 6.28 11.72
CA ALA A 142 -17.49 6.71 12.97
C ALA A 142 -18.30 7.85 13.65
N PRO A 143 -19.58 7.63 13.99
CA PRO A 143 -20.49 8.71 14.41
C PRO A 143 -20.02 9.44 15.67
N ARG A 144 -19.48 8.71 16.67
CA ARG A 144 -18.95 9.32 17.91
C ARG A 144 -17.79 10.27 17.60
N THR A 145 -16.86 9.85 16.75
CA THR A 145 -15.72 10.66 16.31
C THR A 145 -16.17 11.88 15.52
N ALA A 146 -17.14 11.72 14.62
CA ALA A 146 -17.69 12.80 13.81
C ALA A 146 -18.31 13.92 14.68
N VAL A 147 -19.09 13.54 15.70
CA VAL A 147 -19.72 14.50 16.63
C VAL A 147 -18.67 15.26 17.43
N VAL A 148 -17.63 14.59 17.93
CA VAL A 148 -16.55 15.24 18.68
C VAL A 148 -15.77 16.22 17.79
N ALA A 149 -15.44 15.82 16.55
CA ALA A 149 -14.75 16.67 15.59
C ALA A 149 -15.58 17.92 15.23
N LEU A 150 -16.89 17.76 15.03
CA LEU A 150 -17.80 18.88 14.74
C LEU A 150 -17.87 19.88 15.91
N LYS A 151 -17.93 19.37 17.15
CA LYS A 151 -17.90 20.22 18.36
C LYS A 151 -16.62 21.05 18.44
N HIS A 152 -15.47 20.49 18.06
CA HIS A 152 -14.19 21.19 18.09
C HIS A 152 -14.06 22.20 16.96
N ALA A 153 -14.42 21.83 15.73
CA ALA A 153 -14.37 22.74 14.58
C ALA A 153 -15.21 24.02 14.81
N ARG A 154 -16.38 23.90 15.46
CA ARG A 154 -17.21 25.07 15.83
C ARG A 154 -16.58 25.99 16.87
N ARG A 155 -15.71 25.46 17.75
CA ARG A 155 -15.02 26.24 18.79
C ARG A 155 -13.76 26.93 18.29
N SER A 156 -13.12 26.40 17.24
CA SER A 156 -11.92 26.98 16.64
C SER A 156 -12.21 28.09 15.62
N HIS A 157 -13.47 28.29 15.25
CA HIS A 157 -13.93 29.33 14.32
C HIS A 157 -14.86 30.36 14.99
N ALA A 158 -15.00 30.33 16.31
CA ALA A 158 -15.69 31.32 17.14
C ALA A 158 -14.64 32.12 17.91
#